data_AF-A0A7Y7M162-F1
#
_entry.id   AF-A0A7Y7M162-F1
#
_cell.length_a   1.000
_cell.length_b   1.000
_cell.length_c   1.000
_cell.angle_alpha   90.00
_cell.angle_beta   90.00
_cell.angle_gamma   90.00
#
_symmetry.space_group_name_H-M   'P 1'
#
loop_
_entity.id
_entity.type
_entity.pdbx_description
1 polymer ?
#
loop_
_entity_poly.entity_id
_entity_poly.type
_entity_poly.pdbx_seq_one_letter_code
_entity_poly.pdbx_strand_id
1 'polypeptide(L)'
;MPNNSDENGLDSLNAPMVRNPTDEHLVIAVLDCKTVTTDIDTGFEIATARILRIEPLQGREAETAEQLMQDAMERRTGVKKLDGFAKLLRDGTGLVVDGMNIDIETGEVED
;
A
#
# COMPACT_ATOMS: atom_id res chain seq x y z
N MET A 1 20.23 -8.06 28.55
CA MET A 1 19.52 -6.91 27.96
C MET A 1 18.05 -7.25 27.94
N PRO A 2 17.13 -6.39 28.41
CA PRO A 2 15.71 -6.67 28.28
C PRO A 2 15.34 -6.63 26.78
N ASN A 3 14.73 -7.69 26.27
CA ASN A 3 14.09 -7.66 24.96
C ASN A 3 12.80 -6.87 25.11
N ASN A 4 12.80 -5.60 24.70
CA ASN A 4 11.60 -4.78 24.55
C ASN A 4 10.76 -5.26 23.36
N SER A 5 10.32 -6.51 23.38
CA SER A 5 9.33 -7.02 22.40
C SER A 5 7.99 -6.30 22.53
N ASP A 6 7.72 -5.65 23.66
CA ASP A 6 6.48 -4.89 23.91
C ASP A 6 6.46 -3.49 23.26
N GLU A 7 7.55 -3.04 22.61
CA GLU A 7 7.66 -1.65 22.08
C GLU A 7 7.46 -1.53 20.56
N ASN A 8 7.11 -2.61 19.85
CA ASN A 8 6.95 -2.55 18.40
C ASN A 8 5.60 -3.13 17.96
N GLY A 9 4.76 -2.30 17.31
CA GLY A 9 3.42 -2.68 16.88
C GLY A 9 3.35 -3.84 15.87
N LEU A 10 4.50 -4.33 15.39
CA LEU A 10 4.58 -5.51 14.52
C LEU A 10 4.00 -6.78 15.15
N ASP A 11 4.23 -7.02 16.44
CA ASP A 11 3.76 -8.24 17.10
C ASP A 11 2.22 -8.29 17.16
N SER A 12 1.58 -7.12 17.27
CA SER A 12 0.13 -7.00 17.25
C SER A 12 -0.51 -7.37 15.90
N LEU A 13 0.27 -7.30 14.80
CA LEU A 13 -0.18 -7.66 13.46
C LEU A 13 -0.14 -9.17 13.20
N ASN A 14 0.61 -9.95 13.99
CA ASN A 14 0.81 -11.38 13.70
C ASN A 14 -0.51 -12.17 13.72
N ALA A 15 -1.32 -12.03 14.76
CA ALA A 15 -2.59 -12.73 14.88
C ALA A 15 -3.59 -12.38 13.75
N PRO A 16 -3.85 -11.11 13.41
CA PRO A 16 -4.74 -10.78 12.30
C PRO A 16 -4.18 -11.22 10.95
N MET A 17 -2.88 -11.10 10.69
CA MET A 17 -2.26 -11.57 9.44
C MET A 17 -2.34 -13.09 9.27
N VAL A 18 -2.20 -13.86 10.34
CA VAL A 18 -2.36 -15.32 10.30
C VAL A 18 -3.82 -15.71 10.04
N ARG A 19 -4.77 -14.96 10.61
CA ARG A 19 -6.22 -15.25 10.44
C ARG A 19 -6.72 -14.85 9.05
N ASN A 20 -6.29 -13.69 8.57
CA ASN A 20 -6.72 -13.11 7.30
C ASN A 20 -5.52 -12.73 6.43
N PRO A 21 -4.81 -13.71 5.85
CA PRO A 21 -3.54 -13.46 5.15
C PRO A 21 -3.69 -12.66 3.85
N THR A 22 -4.91 -12.50 3.34
CA THR A 22 -5.21 -11.71 2.14
C THR A 22 -5.66 -10.29 2.44
N ASP A 23 -5.93 -9.96 3.70
CA ASP A 23 -6.40 -8.64 4.09
C ASP A 23 -5.24 -7.63 4.00
N GLU A 24 -5.56 -6.43 3.53
CA GLU A 24 -4.62 -5.31 3.55
C GLU A 24 -4.54 -4.75 4.98
N HIS A 25 -3.34 -4.72 5.56
CA HIS A 25 -3.09 -4.12 6.88
C HIS A 25 -2.32 -2.81 6.71
N LEU A 26 -2.98 -1.69 6.99
CA LEU A 26 -2.35 -0.38 6.88
C LEU A 26 -1.53 -0.06 8.14
N VAL A 27 -0.32 0.44 7.92
CA VAL A 27 0.65 0.71 8.97
C VAL A 27 1.33 2.05 8.73
N ILE A 28 1.80 2.68 9.80
CA ILE A 28 2.79 3.76 9.74
C ILE A 28 4.12 3.23 10.26
N ALA A 29 5.20 3.46 9.52
CA ALA A 29 6.52 2.96 9.88
C ALA A 29 7.61 4.03 9.75
N VAL A 30 8.58 3.97 10.64
CA VAL A 30 9.84 4.74 10.55
C VAL A 30 10.93 3.76 10.14
N LEU A 31 11.63 4.08 9.06
CA LEU A 31 12.65 3.22 8.45
C LEU A 31 13.99 3.93 8.38
N ASP A 32 15.08 3.17 8.47
CA ASP A 32 16.42 3.59 8.05
C ASP A 32 17.05 2.57 7.09
N CYS A 33 18.23 2.90 6.55
CA CYS A 33 18.97 1.97 5.70
C CYS A 33 19.86 1.06 6.56
N LYS A 34 19.68 -0.25 6.44
CA LYS A 34 20.51 -1.25 7.12
C LYS A 34 21.77 -1.57 6.34
N THR A 35 21.60 -1.79 5.04
CA THR A 35 22.66 -2.22 4.12
C THR A 35 22.36 -1.69 2.73
N VAL A 36 23.40 -1.39 1.95
CA VAL A 36 23.32 -1.15 0.51
C VAL A 36 24.13 -2.23 -0.18
N THR A 37 23.53 -2.90 -1.16
CA THR A 37 24.21 -3.87 -2.02
C THR A 37 24.40 -3.25 -3.39
N THR A 38 25.63 -3.25 -3.89
CA THR A 38 25.97 -2.70 -5.20
C THR A 38 26.31 -3.84 -6.15
N ASP A 39 25.64 -3.87 -7.28
CA ASP A 39 26.03 -4.71 -8.42
C ASP A 39 27.31 -4.12 -9.03
N ILE A 40 28.39 -4.89 -9.04
CA ILE A 40 29.72 -4.39 -9.45
C ILE A 40 29.85 -4.20 -10.96
N ASP A 41 29.01 -4.87 -11.75
CA ASP A 41 29.07 -4.82 -13.21
C ASP A 41 28.26 -3.62 -13.75
N THR A 42 27.16 -3.29 -13.09
CA THR A 42 26.22 -2.23 -13.50
C THR A 42 26.32 -0.96 -12.65
N GLY A 43 26.89 -1.05 -11.44
CA GLY A 43 26.87 0.01 -10.43
C GLY A 43 25.49 0.21 -9.79
N PHE A 44 24.52 -0.67 -10.03
CA PHE A 44 23.17 -0.53 -9.51
C PHE A 44 23.13 -0.79 -7.99
N GLU A 45 22.53 0.12 -7.24
CA GLU A 45 22.47 0.04 -5.78
C GLU A 45 21.07 -0.37 -5.29
N ILE A 46 21.03 -1.37 -4.41
CA ILE A 46 19.81 -1.84 -3.74
C ILE A 46 19.96 -1.65 -2.24
N ALA A 47 19.16 -0.75 -1.68
CA ALA A 47 19.08 -0.53 -0.24
C ALA A 47 18.14 -1.53 0.43
N THR A 48 18.57 -2.09 1.56
CA THR A 48 17.72 -2.84 2.49
C THR A 48 17.23 -1.91 3.59
N ALA A 49 15.92 -1.68 3.65
CA ALA A 49 15.30 -0.91 4.73
C ALA A 49 15.25 -1.74 6.03
N ARG A 50 15.50 -1.08 7.17
CA ARG A 50 15.22 -1.61 8.50
C ARG A 50 14.10 -0.80 9.12
N ILE A 51 13.12 -1.52 9.68
CA ILE A 51 12.02 -0.93 10.45
C ILE A 51 12.56 -0.58 11.84
N LEU A 52 12.50 0.70 12.19
CA LEU A 52 12.84 1.20 13.52
C LEU A 52 11.61 1.21 14.45
N ARG A 53 10.45 1.54 13.88
CA ARG A 53 9.15 1.53 14.57
C ARG A 53 8.05 1.29 13.54
N ILE A 54 7.02 0.53 13.91
CA ILE A 54 5.84 0.32 13.09
C ILE A 54 4.61 0.26 13.99
N GLU A 55 3.53 0.92 13.58
CA GLU A 55 2.24 0.89 14.27
C GLU A 55 1.11 0.60 13.28
N PRO A 56 0.21 -0.37 13.58
CA PRO A 56 -0.98 -0.58 12.78
C PRO A 56 -1.96 0.58 12.95
N LEU A 57 -2.60 0.98 11.84
CA LEU A 57 -3.61 2.03 11.84
C LEU A 57 -5.01 1.41 11.84
N GLN A 58 -5.96 2.04 12.53
CA GLN A 58 -7.33 1.54 12.62
C GLN A 58 -8.37 2.63 12.36
N GLY A 59 -9.52 2.22 11.82
CA GLY A 59 -10.67 3.11 11.59
C GLY A 59 -10.29 4.38 10.81
N ARG A 60 -10.57 5.55 11.40
CA ARG A 60 -10.33 6.85 10.76
C ARG A 60 -8.86 7.12 10.44
N GLU A 61 -7.93 6.57 11.21
CA GLU A 61 -6.50 6.72 10.97
C GLU A 61 -6.10 6.02 9.68
N ALA A 62 -6.70 4.84 9.42
CA ALA A 62 -6.45 4.08 8.21
C ALA A 62 -6.95 4.82 6.96
N GLU A 63 -8.18 5.32 6.99
CA GLU A 63 -8.77 6.12 5.90
C GLU A 63 -7.91 7.35 5.57
N THR A 64 -7.41 8.05 6.59
CA THR A 64 -6.54 9.21 6.42
C THR A 64 -5.20 8.81 5.80
N ALA A 65 -4.61 7.70 6.24
CA ALA A 65 -3.33 7.24 5.72
C ALA A 65 -3.41 6.71 4.29
N GLU A 66 -4.55 6.15 3.85
CA GLU A 66 -4.78 5.80 2.45
C GLU A 66 -4.72 7.04 1.54
N GLN A 67 -5.39 8.13 1.94
CA GLN A 67 -5.35 9.39 1.21
C GLN A 67 -3.92 9.94 1.15
N LEU A 68 -3.21 9.96 2.28
CA LEU A 68 -1.80 10.39 2.32
C LEU A 68 -0.90 9.52 1.45
N MET A 69 -1.17 8.22 1.38
CA MET A 69 -0.43 7.30 0.53
C MET A 69 -0.67 7.58 -0.96
N GLN A 70 -1.91 7.88 -1.34
CA GLN A 70 -2.24 8.29 -2.71
C GLN A 70 -1.51 9.58 -3.07
N ASP A 71 -1.65 10.64 -2.26
CA ASP A 71 -0.95 11.91 -2.47
C ASP A 71 0.58 11.72 -2.58
N ALA A 72 1.14 10.85 -1.75
CA ALA A 72 2.57 10.55 -1.78
C ALA A 72 3.01 9.81 -3.05
N MET A 73 2.19 8.87 -3.52
CA MET A 73 2.41 8.17 -4.77
C MET A 73 2.33 9.14 -5.95
N GLU A 74 1.28 9.97 -6.03
CA GLU A 74 1.10 10.95 -7.11
C GLU A 74 2.27 11.92 -7.18
N ARG A 75 2.70 12.45 -6.04
CA ARG A 75 3.88 13.33 -5.97
C ARG A 75 5.16 12.64 -6.46
N ARG A 76 5.32 11.35 -6.17
CA ARG A 76 6.52 10.57 -6.52
C ARG A 76 6.54 10.16 -7.99
N THR A 77 5.39 9.84 -8.58
CA THR A 77 5.30 9.28 -9.94
C THR A 77 4.84 10.30 -10.98
N GLY A 78 4.22 11.41 -10.56
CA GLY A 78 3.52 12.34 -11.45
C GLY A 78 2.24 11.78 -12.06
N VAL A 79 1.84 10.55 -11.69
CA VAL A 79 0.64 9.88 -12.19
C VAL A 79 -0.47 10.08 -11.18
N LYS A 80 -1.52 10.81 -11.59
CA LYS A 80 -2.74 10.98 -10.80
C LYS A 80 -3.55 9.68 -10.84
N LYS A 81 -3.91 9.12 -9.69
CA LYS A 81 -4.88 8.01 -9.69
C LYS A 81 -6.28 8.60 -9.86
N LEU A 82 -7.08 7.93 -10.67
CA LEU A 82 -8.52 8.17 -10.67
C LEU A 82 -9.08 7.50 -9.42
N ASP A 83 -9.61 8.31 -8.50
CA ASP A 83 -10.20 7.82 -7.25
C ASP A 83 -11.31 6.82 -7.56
N GLY A 84 -11.30 5.68 -6.85
CA GLY A 84 -12.34 4.65 -6.95
C GLY A 84 -12.16 3.61 -8.07
N PHE A 85 -11.34 3.85 -9.10
CA PHE A 85 -11.19 2.91 -10.23
C PHE A 85 -10.63 1.56 -9.83
N ALA A 86 -9.62 1.53 -8.95
CA ALA A 86 -9.03 0.27 -8.48
C ALA A 86 -9.98 -0.52 -7.55
N LYS A 87 -10.95 0.14 -6.93
CA LYS A 87 -12.00 -0.51 -6.13
C LYS A 87 -13.10 -1.08 -7.04
N LEU A 88 -13.52 -0.31 -8.05
CA LEU A 88 -14.46 -0.77 -9.08
C LEU A 88 -13.96 -2.01 -9.83
N LEU A 89 -12.67 -2.03 -10.22
CA LEU A 89 -12.05 -3.20 -10.86
C LEU A 89 -12.01 -4.45 -9.95
N ARG A 90 -11.94 -4.27 -8.63
CA ARG A 90 -11.97 -5.39 -7.67
C ARG A 90 -13.37 -5.89 -7.38
N ASP A 91 -14.35 -4.99 -7.39
CA ASP A 91 -15.74 -5.30 -7.10
C ASP A 91 -16.51 -5.82 -8.35
N GLY A 92 -15.86 -5.84 -9.53
CA GLY A 92 -16.43 -6.35 -10.78
C GLY A 92 -17.63 -5.56 -11.29
N THR A 93 -17.84 -4.34 -10.76
CA THR A 93 -18.93 -3.47 -11.14
C THR A 93 -18.50 -2.65 -12.35
N GLY A 94 -19.26 -2.74 -13.44
CA GLY A 94 -19.02 -1.99 -14.68
C GLY A 94 -18.74 -0.52 -14.41
N LEU A 95 -17.83 0.06 -15.19
CA LEU A 95 -17.39 1.44 -15.01
C LEU A 95 -18.32 2.35 -15.81
N VAL A 96 -18.98 3.28 -15.13
CA VAL A 96 -19.78 4.32 -15.79
C VAL A 96 -18.99 5.62 -15.83
N VAL A 97 -18.62 6.08 -17.03
CA VAL A 97 -17.96 7.38 -17.24
C VAL A 97 -18.87 8.26 -18.08
N ASP A 98 -19.28 9.40 -17.52
CA ASP A 98 -20.08 10.42 -18.22
C ASP A 98 -21.35 9.88 -18.92
N GLY A 99 -22.02 8.91 -18.28
CA GLY A 99 -23.24 8.28 -18.78
C GLY A 99 -23.03 7.05 -19.67
N MET A 100 -21.79 6.72 -20.05
CA MET A 100 -21.47 5.54 -20.85
C MET A 100 -21.17 4.34 -19.96
N ASN A 101 -21.79 3.19 -20.25
CA ASN A 101 -21.47 1.92 -19.59
C ASN A 101 -20.27 1.28 -20.30
N ILE A 102 -19.19 1.04 -19.57
CA ILE A 102 -18.03 0.31 -20.09
C ILE A 102 -18.06 -1.10 -19.51
N ASP A 103 -18.20 -2.09 -20.38
CA ASP A 103 -17.97 -3.49 -20.03
C ASP A 103 -16.46 -3.69 -19.79
N ILE A 104 -16.11 -4.03 -18.55
CA ILE A 104 -14.73 -4.15 -18.09
C ILE A 104 -14.08 -5.46 -18.60
N GLU A 105 -14.86 -6.48 -18.94
CA GLU A 105 -14.33 -7.75 -19.46
C GLU A 105 -13.97 -7.67 -20.95
N THR A 106 -14.75 -6.90 -21.71
CA THR A 106 -14.59 -6.80 -23.18
C THR A 106 -13.97 -5.47 -23.63
N GLY A 107 -14.06 -4.42 -22.81
CA GLY A 107 -13.66 -3.06 -23.15
C GLY A 107 -14.65 -2.35 -24.08
N GLU A 108 -15.85 -2.90 -24.28
CA GLU A 108 -16.89 -2.30 -25.11
C GLU A 108 -17.63 -1.18 -24.38
N VAL A 109 -18.02 -0.14 -25.12
CA VAL A 109 -18.76 1.02 -24.61
C VAL A 109 -20.19 0.95 -25.12
N GLU A 110 -21.15 0.84 -24.22
CA GLU A 110 -22.59 0.93 -24.52
C GLU A 110 -23.11 2.35 -24.20
N ASP A 111 -23.87 2.89 -25.15
CA ASP A 111 -24.48 4.23 -25.16
C ASP A 111 -25.82 4.27 -24.37
#